data_AF-A0A8S8YGD3-F1
#
_entry.id   AF-A0A8S8YGD3-F1
#
_cell.length_a   1.000
_cell.length_b   1.000
_cell.length_c   1.000
_cell.angle_alpha   90.00
_cell.angle_beta   90.00
_cell.angle_gamma   90.00
#
_symmetry.space_group_name_H-M   'P 1'
#
loop_
_entity.id
_entity.type
_entity.pdbx_description
1 polymer ?
#
loop_
_entity_poly.entity_id
_entity_poly.type
_entity_poly.pdbx_seq_one_letter_code
_entity_poly.pdbx_strand_id
1 'polypeptide(L)'
;MVEAGNHDIVVVVDPDNNIVETDESNNIEKIGTMKSPLGAIDVGREIVVRYSVPVIIIGATFSLFGVAGFVIWGRRVEALARFSELSSLLPGSDDDDLVF
;
A
#
# COMPACT_ATOMS: atom_id res chain seq x y z
N MET A 1 16.87 24.01 -6.22
CA MET A 1 16.88 22.53 -6.06
C MET A 1 16.33 21.97 -7.36
N VAL A 2 17.08 21.12 -8.06
CA VAL A 2 16.65 20.49 -9.32
C VAL A 2 16.02 19.15 -8.97
N GLU A 3 14.78 18.95 -9.40
CA GLU A 3 14.01 17.73 -9.18
C GLU A 3 14.42 16.64 -10.18
N ALA A 4 14.50 15.40 -9.74
CA ALA A 4 14.83 14.28 -10.62
C ALA A 4 13.67 14.07 -11.61
N GLY A 5 13.96 14.09 -12.91
CA GLY A 5 12.93 14.01 -13.96
C GLY A 5 13.53 14.09 -15.36
N ASN A 6 12.68 13.93 -16.37
CA ASN A 6 13.09 14.10 -17.76
C ASN A 6 13.22 15.60 -18.05
N HIS A 7 14.45 16.09 -18.22
CA HIS A 7 14.72 17.49 -18.52
C HIS A 7 15.33 17.60 -19.91
N ASP A 8 14.68 18.38 -20.77
CA ASP A 8 15.23 18.76 -22.06
C ASP A 8 16.05 20.02 -21.89
N ILE A 9 17.33 19.96 -22.27
CA ILE A 9 18.24 21.10 -22.20
C ILE A 9 18.40 21.66 -23.59
N VAL A 10 18.10 22.95 -23.71
CA VAL A 10 18.25 23.71 -24.94
C VAL A 10 19.28 24.79 -24.67
N VAL A 11 20.30 24.86 -25.52
CA VAL A 11 21.23 25.99 -25.55
C VAL A 11 20.80 26.89 -26.69
N VAL A 12 20.59 28.17 -26.39
CA VAL A 12 20.29 29.20 -27.40
C VAL A 12 21.47 30.16 -27.41
N VAL A 13 22.14 30.24 -28.56
CA VAL A 13 23.23 31.19 -28.82
C VAL A 13 22.62 32.45 -29.40
N ASP A 14 23.01 33.62 -28.89
CA ASP A 14 22.47 34.94 -29.26
C ASP A 14 20.92 35.03 -29.30
N PRO A 15 20.23 34.89 -28.16
CA PRO A 15 18.77 34.92 -28.11
C PRO A 15 18.16 36.27 -28.53
N ASP A 16 18.94 37.35 -28.45
CA ASP A 16 18.53 38.71 -28.80
C ASP A 16 18.94 39.10 -30.23
N ASN A 17 19.58 38.18 -30.98
CA ASN A 17 19.99 38.34 -32.38
C ASN A 17 20.83 39.62 -32.64
N ASN A 18 21.72 39.94 -31.70
CA ASN A 18 22.53 41.17 -31.70
C ASN A 18 23.82 41.06 -32.54
N ILE A 19 24.19 39.85 -32.94
CA ILE A 19 25.34 39.55 -33.79
C ILE A 19 24.82 39.20 -35.19
N VAL A 20 25.36 39.83 -36.22
CA VAL A 20 24.99 39.53 -37.61
C VAL A 20 25.76 38.31 -38.10
N GLU A 21 25.05 37.19 -38.28
CA GLU A 21 25.61 35.94 -38.78
C GLU A 21 25.07 35.57 -40.18
N THR A 22 25.75 34.63 -40.85
CA THR A 22 25.39 34.21 -42.23
C THR A 22 24.15 33.32 -42.26
N ASP A 23 23.81 32.69 -41.13
CA ASP A 23 22.67 31.79 -40.99
C ASP A 23 22.13 31.90 -39.55
N GLU A 24 21.02 32.60 -39.38
CA GLU A 24 20.34 32.82 -38.08
C GLU A 24 19.48 31.61 -37.64
N SER A 25 19.37 30.59 -38.49
CA SER A 25 18.46 29.45 -38.24
C SER A 25 19.07 28.37 -37.36
N ASN A 26 20.36 28.46 -37.05
CA ASN A 26 21.12 27.46 -36.30
C ASN A 26 21.43 27.88 -34.86
N ASN A 27 20.88 29.00 -34.37
CA ASN A 27 21.12 29.54 -33.04
C ASN A 27 20.63 28.63 -31.88
N ILE A 28 19.87 27.56 -32.18
CA ILE A 28 19.28 26.66 -31.18
C ILE A 28 19.86 25.26 -31.30
N GLU A 29 20.66 24.85 -30.31
CA GLU A 29 21.22 23.50 -30.21
C GLU A 29 20.60 22.73 -29.03
N LYS A 30 19.93 21.61 -29.33
CA LYS A 30 19.40 20.68 -28.33
C LYS A 30 20.45 19.64 -27.96
N ILE A 31 21.05 19.77 -26.79
CA ILE A 31 22.06 18.82 -26.29
C ILE A 31 21.34 17.66 -25.55
N GLY A 32 20.52 16.92 -26.29
CA GLY A 32 19.91 15.65 -25.86
C GLY A 32 19.10 15.67 -24.54
N THR A 33 18.61 14.49 -24.17
CA THR A 33 17.83 14.27 -22.94
C THR A 33 18.73 13.62 -21.90
N MET A 34 19.02 14.29 -20.79
CA MET A 34 19.79 13.69 -19.69
C MET A 34 18.91 12.69 -18.94
N LYS A 35 19.04 11.41 -19.30
CA LYS A 35 18.33 10.30 -18.64
C LYS A 35 19.14 9.81 -17.44
N SER A 36 18.57 9.85 -16.24
CA SER A 36 19.19 9.21 -15.07
C SER A 36 19.35 7.70 -15.32
N PRO A 37 20.57 7.14 -15.23
CA PRO A 37 20.86 5.74 -15.56
C PRO A 37 20.09 4.70 -14.74
N LEU A 38 19.47 5.10 -13.62
CA LEU A 38 18.83 4.20 -12.65
C LEU A 38 17.38 4.60 -12.30
N GLY A 39 16.63 5.19 -13.23
CA GLY A 39 15.24 5.63 -12.99
C GLY A 39 14.30 4.54 -12.42
N ALA A 40 14.57 3.25 -12.66
CA ALA A 40 13.79 2.14 -12.09
C ALA A 40 13.98 1.97 -10.56
N ILE A 41 15.18 2.27 -10.03
CA ILE A 41 15.46 2.18 -8.59
C ILE A 41 14.87 3.40 -7.85
N ASP A 42 14.86 4.56 -8.50
CA ASP A 42 14.33 5.80 -7.91
C ASP A 42 12.80 5.75 -7.77
N VAL A 43 12.10 5.26 -8.80
CA VAL A 43 10.64 5.00 -8.74
C VAL A 43 10.31 3.94 -7.67
N GLY A 44 11.18 2.93 -7.51
CA GLY A 44 11.02 1.91 -6.46
C GLY A 44 11.06 2.47 -5.04
N ARG A 45 11.88 3.50 -4.80
CA ARG A 45 12.00 4.14 -3.47
C ARG A 45 10.77 4.97 -3.12
N GLU A 46 10.20 5.67 -4.10
CA GLU A 46 8.96 6.44 -3.92
C GLU A 46 7.77 5.54 -3.57
N ILE A 47 7.66 4.38 -4.23
CA ILE A 47 6.60 3.38 -3.97
C ILE A 47 6.69 2.87 -2.52
N VAL A 48 7.90 2.55 -2.04
CA VAL A 48 8.09 2.06 -0.67
C VAL A 48 7.64 3.10 0.36
N VAL A 49 8.01 4.37 0.20
CA VAL A 49 7.59 5.43 1.13
C VAL A 49 6.08 5.67 1.08
N ARG A 50 5.49 5.67 -0.12
CA ARG A 50 4.06 5.97 -0.31
C ARG A 50 3.14 4.86 0.20
N TYR A 51 3.52 3.59 0.06
CA TYR A 51 2.66 2.46 0.38
C TYR A 51 3.00 1.73 1.69
N SER A 52 4.16 1.98 2.30
CA SER A 52 4.57 1.31 3.55
C SER A 52 3.57 1.50 4.69
N VAL A 53 3.19 2.74 5.00
CA VAL A 53 2.26 3.06 6.10
C VAL A 53 0.88 2.39 5.91
N PRO A 54 0.16 2.57 4.78
CA PRO A 54 -1.16 1.97 4.63
C PRO A 54 -1.11 0.43 4.62
N VAL A 55 -0.08 -0.18 4.03
CA VAL A 55 0.07 -1.64 4.01
C VAL A 55 0.26 -2.19 5.42
N ILE A 56 1.10 -1.56 6.25
CA ILE A 56 1.31 -1.99 7.64
C ILE A 56 0.01 -1.86 8.44
N ILE A 57 -0.73 -0.76 8.29
CA ILE A 57 -2.00 -0.56 8.98
C ILE A 57 -3.00 -1.65 8.61
N ILE A 58 -3.15 -1.95 7.32
CA ILE A 58 -4.06 -2.99 6.83
C ILE A 58 -3.61 -4.38 7.33
N GLY A 59 -2.31 -4.69 7.27
CA GLY A 59 -1.78 -5.95 7.78
C GLY A 59 -2.02 -6.13 9.28
N ALA A 60 -1.83 -5.05 10.06
CA ALA A 60 -2.06 -5.05 11.50
C ALA A 60 -3.54 -5.18 11.87
N THR A 61 -4.46 -4.59 11.11
CA THR A 61 -5.89 -4.75 11.38
C THR A 61 -6.34 -6.19 11.07
N PHE A 62 -5.92 -6.76 9.95
CA PHE A 62 -6.23 -8.17 9.64
C PHE A 62 -5.67 -9.14 10.68
N SER A 63 -4.44 -8.91 11.17
CA SER A 63 -3.86 -9.76 12.21
C SER A 63 -4.64 -9.68 13.52
N LEU A 64 -5.06 -8.48 13.92
CA LEU A 64 -5.83 -8.27 15.16
C LEU A 64 -7.22 -8.92 15.08
N PHE A 65 -7.92 -8.79 13.94
CA PHE A 65 -9.19 -9.49 13.70
C PHE A 65 -9.02 -11.01 13.68
N GLY A 66 -7.96 -11.51 13.04
CA GLY A 66 -7.65 -12.94 12.98
C GLY A 66 -7.44 -13.54 14.37
N VAL A 67 -6.62 -12.91 15.20
CA VAL A 67 -6.36 -13.35 16.58
C VAL A 67 -7.64 -13.26 17.44
N ALA A 68 -8.38 -12.17 17.35
CA ALA A 68 -9.64 -12.01 18.08
C ALA A 68 -10.65 -13.10 17.71
N GLY A 69 -10.83 -13.38 16.42
CA GLY A 69 -11.69 -14.44 15.93
C GLY A 69 -11.26 -15.82 16.43
N PHE A 70 -9.97 -16.13 16.35
CA PHE A 70 -9.42 -17.42 16.80
C PHE A 70 -9.64 -17.65 18.30
N VAL A 71 -9.38 -16.65 19.14
CA VAL A 71 -9.56 -16.74 20.60
C VAL A 71 -11.04 -16.91 20.96
N ILE A 72 -11.93 -16.15 20.33
CA ILE A 72 -13.38 -16.26 20.58
C ILE A 72 -13.88 -17.65 20.19
N TRP A 73 -13.45 -18.16 19.04
CA TRP A 73 -13.84 -19.48 18.58
C TRP A 73 -13.37 -20.58 19.54
N GLY A 74 -12.09 -20.58 19.95
CA GLY A 74 -11.56 -21.54 20.91
C GLY A 74 -12.32 -21.54 22.24
N ARG A 75 -12.56 -20.35 22.82
CA ARG A 75 -13.34 -20.21 24.06
C ARG A 75 -14.79 -20.69 23.92
N ARG A 76 -15.41 -20.54 22.74
CA ARG A 76 -16.77 -21.06 22.49
C ARG A 76 -16.80 -22.58 22.37
N VAL A 77 -15.81 -23.19 21.73
CA VAL A 77 -15.72 -24.66 21.59
C VAL A 77 -15.57 -25.33 22.96
N GLU A 78 -14.67 -24.82 23.81
CA GLU A 78 -14.49 -25.34 25.17
C GLU A 78 -15.73 -25.18 26.05
N ALA A 79 -16.47 -24.07 25.90
CA ALA A 79 -17.73 -23.87 26.61
C ALA A 79 -18.79 -24.88 26.17
N LEU A 80 -18.98 -25.07 24.86
CA LEU A 80 -19.95 -26.04 24.32
C LEU A 80 -19.64 -27.47 24.73
N ALA A 81 -18.36 -27.86 24.75
CA ALA A 81 -17.94 -29.19 25.21
C ALA A 81 -18.38 -29.44 26.66
N ARG A 82 -18.13 -28.48 27.56
CA ARG A 82 -18.56 -28.58 28.96
C ARG A 82 -20.08 -28.59 29.12
N PHE A 83 -20.81 -27.81 28.33
CA PHE A 83 -22.28 -27.87 28.31
C PHE A 83 -22.77 -29.25 27.89
N SER A 84 -22.14 -29.89 26.90
CA SER A 84 -22.52 -31.24 26.46
C SER A 84 -22.25 -32.30 27.54
N GLU A 85 -21.13 -32.18 28.27
CA GLU A 85 -20.80 -33.06 29.40
C GLU A 85 -21.81 -32.92 30.55
N LEU A 86 -22.20 -31.69 30.89
CA LEU A 86 -23.20 -31.42 31.93
C LEU A 86 -24.61 -31.83 31.51
N SER A 87 -24.98 -31.61 30.23
CA SER A 87 -26.27 -32.05 29.68
C SER A 87 -26.41 -33.57 29.68
N SER A 88 -25.31 -34.31 29.55
CA SER A 88 -25.33 -35.78 29.64
C SER A 88 -25.48 -36.30 31.08
N LEU A 89 -25.25 -35.46 32.09
CA LEU A 89 -25.39 -35.81 33.52
C LEU A 89 -26.75 -35.44 34.11
N LEU A 90 -27.67 -34.89 33.31
CA LEU A 90 -29.06 -34.64 33.71
C LEU A 90 -29.97 -35.72 33.09
N PRO A 91 -30.12 -36.92 33.72
CA PRO A 91 -31.06 -37.91 33.23
C PRO A 91 -32.47 -37.52 33.70
N GLY A 92 -33.33 -37.13 32.76
CA GLY A 92 -34.79 -37.10 32.97
C GLY A 92 -35.34 -35.92 33.75
N SER A 93 -35.07 -34.68 33.33
CA SER A 93 -36.10 -33.64 33.47
C SER A 93 -36.90 -33.63 32.16
N ASP A 94 -37.79 -34.61 32.07
CA ASP A 94 -38.72 -34.82 30.97
C ASP A 94 -39.61 -33.59 30.71
N ASP A 95 -40.07 -33.51 29.47
CA ASP A 95 -40.97 -32.52 28.87
C ASP A 95 -42.39 -32.51 29.49
N ASP A 96 -42.52 -32.55 30.83
CA ASP A 96 -43.80 -32.85 31.50
C ASP A 96 -44.47 -31.69 32.28
N ASP A 97 -44.03 -30.43 32.16
CA ASP A 97 -44.62 -29.32 32.95
C ASP A 97 -44.89 -28.01 32.18
N LEU A 98 -45.41 -28.10 30.95
CA LEU A 98 -46.00 -26.94 30.25
C LEU A 98 -47.28 -27.30 29.49
N VAL A 99 -48.37 -27.54 30.22
CA VAL A 99 -49.74 -27.43 29.69
C VAL A 99 -50.55 -26.52 30.62
N PHE A 100 -51.05 -25.43 30.03
CA PHE A 100 -51.95 -24.42 30.64
C PHE A 100 -53.38 -24.94 30.78
#